data_AF-A0A2D8I2H1-F1
#
_entry.id   AF-A0A2D8I2H1-F1
#
_cell.length_a   1.000
_cell.length_b   1.000
_cell.length_c   1.000
_cell.angle_alpha   90.00
_cell.angle_beta   90.00
_cell.angle_gamma   90.00
#
_symmetry.space_group_name_H-M   'P 1'
#
loop_
_entity.id
_entity.type
_entity.pdbx_description
1 polymer ?
#
loop_
_entity_poly.entity_id
_entity_poly.type
_entity_poly.pdbx_seq_one_letter_code
_entity_poly.pdbx_strand_id
1 'polypeptide(L)'
;MNQTLKSQNKSKKESMWLNIGFNLLLPILFLKKGDEWFGPSLESILKSPKDGTLVGSVMLILAISFPIGYGIWDFYRRRKWNFLSILGALSALLTGGIGLLPGATVLMFAIKEAALPAILGVMTIITLKTRKPLVKLFLYNPDVINVELVDQALEAKGTVKEFNQLLRKCTLFIALSFLLSATLNYFLSRAIVVTEPYKDKLAFNNEVGTMMGWSFPIISIPCMVVSGYAFWILIKGIKKLAGFSLEEILNQQASR
;
A
#
# COMPACT_ATOMS: atom_id res chain seq x y z
N MET A 1 42.46 -27.27 -8.29
CA MET A 1 41.72 -26.93 -7.05
C MET A 1 41.59 -25.42 -6.99
N ASN A 2 40.57 -24.85 -7.67
CA ASN A 2 40.27 -23.41 -7.68
C ASN A 2 38.81 -23.26 -8.12
N GLN A 3 37.87 -23.29 -7.17
CA GLN A 3 36.48 -22.93 -7.43
C GLN A 3 36.37 -21.40 -7.38
N THR A 4 36.37 -20.80 -8.55
CA THR A 4 36.05 -19.40 -8.80
C THR A 4 34.68 -19.05 -8.23
N LEU A 5 34.73 -18.17 -7.23
CA LEU A 5 33.70 -17.27 -6.73
C LEU A 5 32.45 -17.21 -7.63
N LYS A 6 31.38 -17.92 -7.25
CA LYS A 6 30.02 -17.64 -7.73
C LYS A 6 29.71 -16.20 -7.38
N SER A 7 29.69 -15.33 -8.39
CA SER A 7 29.24 -13.95 -8.27
C SER A 7 27.83 -13.97 -7.69
N GLN A 8 27.69 -13.57 -6.43
CA GLN A 8 26.39 -13.28 -5.86
C GLN A 8 25.76 -12.18 -6.73
N ASN A 9 24.73 -12.56 -7.48
CA ASN A 9 23.92 -11.64 -8.25
C ASN A 9 23.28 -10.67 -7.26
N LYS A 10 23.89 -9.49 -7.11
CA LYS A 10 23.45 -8.41 -6.24
C LYS A 10 22.08 -8.00 -6.74
N SER A 11 21.02 -8.56 -6.12
CA SER A 11 19.63 -8.19 -6.37
C SER A 11 19.57 -6.67 -6.45
N LYS A 12 19.32 -6.16 -7.66
CA LYS A 12 19.39 -4.73 -7.96
C LYS A 12 18.24 -4.08 -7.19
N LYS A 13 18.56 -3.55 -5.99
CA LYS A 13 17.60 -2.90 -5.10
C LYS A 13 16.86 -1.83 -5.89
N GLU A 14 15.55 -1.82 -5.75
CA GLU A 14 14.68 -0.84 -6.38
C GLU A 14 15.00 0.56 -5.87
N SER A 15 14.97 1.55 -6.75
CA SER A 15 14.86 2.93 -6.27
C SER A 15 13.45 3.09 -5.70
N MET A 16 13.33 3.03 -4.38
CA MET A 16 12.07 3.15 -3.63
C MET A 16 11.25 4.38 -4.09
N TRP A 17 11.94 5.48 -4.40
CA TRP A 17 11.36 6.70 -4.95
C TRP A 17 10.73 6.52 -6.34
N LEU A 18 11.36 5.75 -7.24
CA LEU A 18 10.78 5.46 -8.56
C LEU A 18 9.55 4.56 -8.42
N ASN A 19 9.58 3.60 -7.50
CA ASN A 19 8.44 2.72 -7.26
C ASN A 19 7.24 3.50 -6.69
N ILE A 20 7.45 4.35 -5.68
CA ILE A 20 6.40 5.24 -5.13
C ILE A 20 5.89 6.22 -6.20
N GLY A 21 6.81 6.83 -6.96
CA GLY A 21 6.48 7.78 -8.02
C GLY A 21 5.58 7.16 -9.10
N PHE A 22 6.04 6.10 -9.75
CA PHE A 22 5.34 5.51 -10.90
C PHE A 22 4.10 4.68 -10.54
N ASN A 23 4.10 4.01 -9.38
CA ASN A 23 2.97 3.14 -9.03
C ASN A 23 1.89 3.85 -8.20
N LEU A 24 2.21 4.93 -7.50
CA LEU A 24 1.26 5.59 -6.59
C LEU A 24 1.02 7.05 -6.96
N LEU A 25 2.05 7.89 -7.01
CA LEU A 25 1.86 9.33 -7.20
C LEU A 25 1.41 9.69 -8.62
N LEU A 26 2.04 9.09 -9.63
CA LEU A 26 1.82 9.43 -11.04
C LEU A 26 0.40 9.07 -11.51
N PRO A 27 -0.14 7.87 -11.22
CA PRO A 27 -1.52 7.54 -11.59
C PRO A 27 -2.56 8.42 -10.89
N ILE A 28 -2.34 8.75 -9.60
CA ILE A 28 -3.25 9.59 -8.82
C ILE A 28 -3.26 11.02 -9.35
N LEU A 29 -2.09 11.61 -9.61
CA LEU A 29 -1.97 12.95 -10.18
C LEU A 29 -2.58 13.00 -11.59
N PHE A 30 -2.32 11.98 -12.41
CA PHE A 30 -2.89 11.88 -13.74
C PHE A 30 -4.42 11.78 -13.73
N LEU A 31 -5.01 10.99 -12.83
CA LEU A 31 -6.47 10.91 -12.71
C LEU A 31 -7.09 12.18 -12.11
N LYS A 32 -6.40 12.87 -11.20
CA LYS A 32 -6.95 14.05 -10.50
C LYS A 32 -6.80 15.35 -11.29
N LYS A 33 -5.69 15.53 -12.01
CA LYS A 33 -5.36 16.76 -12.75
C LYS A 33 -5.17 16.54 -14.25
N GLY A 34 -5.11 15.30 -14.72
CA GLY A 34 -4.95 15.04 -16.14
C GLY A 34 -6.15 15.48 -16.97
N ASP A 35 -7.33 15.65 -16.35
CA ASP A 35 -8.52 16.19 -17.03
C ASP A 35 -8.27 17.66 -17.42
N GLU A 36 -7.67 18.44 -16.52
CA GLU A 36 -7.27 19.82 -16.78
C GLU A 36 -6.07 19.93 -17.74
N TRP A 37 -5.10 19.01 -17.65
CA TRP A 37 -3.85 19.10 -18.42
C TRP A 37 -3.93 18.48 -19.81
N PHE A 38 -4.67 17.38 -19.93
CA PHE A 38 -4.73 16.55 -21.14
C PHE A 38 -6.14 16.39 -21.68
N GLY A 39 -7.19 16.73 -20.93
CA GLY A 39 -8.58 16.69 -21.40
C GLY A 39 -8.78 17.42 -22.73
N PRO A 40 -8.37 18.69 -22.89
CA PRO A 40 -8.52 19.42 -24.15
C PRO A 40 -7.76 18.77 -25.33
N SER A 41 -6.58 18.23 -25.05
CA SER A 41 -5.74 17.54 -26.05
C SER A 41 -6.33 16.20 -26.46
N LEU A 42 -6.85 15.42 -25.51
CA LEU A 42 -7.51 14.13 -25.75
C LEU A 42 -8.86 14.32 -26.44
N GLU A 43 -9.63 15.35 -26.08
CA GLU A 43 -10.89 15.72 -26.74
C GLU A 43 -10.67 16.05 -28.22
N SER A 44 -9.61 16.81 -28.53
CA SER A 44 -9.28 17.16 -29.93
C SER A 44 -8.81 15.96 -30.75
N ILE A 45 -8.06 15.04 -30.15
CA ILE A 45 -7.56 13.81 -30.81
C ILE A 45 -8.69 12.79 -30.99
N LEU A 46 -9.57 12.64 -30.00
CA LEU A 46 -10.63 11.62 -30.00
C LEU A 46 -11.94 12.10 -30.65
N LYS A 47 -12.05 13.39 -31.01
CA LYS A 47 -13.27 14.02 -31.57
C LYS A 47 -14.54 13.64 -30.79
N SER A 48 -14.44 13.61 -29.47
CA SER A 48 -15.51 13.20 -28.58
C SER A 48 -16.29 14.42 -28.07
N PRO A 49 -17.61 14.34 -27.87
CA PRO A 49 -18.34 15.42 -27.21
C PRO A 49 -17.84 15.60 -25.77
N LYS A 50 -17.88 16.85 -25.27
CA LYS A 50 -17.39 17.26 -23.93
C LYS A 50 -17.94 16.43 -22.76
N ASP A 51 -19.07 15.76 -22.95
CA ASP A 51 -19.76 14.94 -21.94
C ASP A 51 -19.56 13.42 -22.12
N GLY A 52 -18.64 13.01 -23.01
CA GLY A 52 -18.40 11.61 -23.32
C GLY A 52 -17.55 10.88 -22.25
N THR A 53 -18.04 9.75 -21.75
CA THR A 53 -17.30 8.80 -20.88
C THR A 53 -16.03 8.25 -21.54
N LEU A 54 -15.84 8.45 -22.85
CA LEU A 54 -14.71 7.98 -23.64
C LEU A 54 -13.38 8.60 -23.22
N VAL A 55 -13.32 9.91 -23.00
CA VAL A 55 -12.07 10.59 -22.59
C VAL A 55 -11.63 10.08 -21.22
N GLY A 56 -12.56 10.02 -20.26
CA GLY A 56 -12.29 9.46 -18.93
C GLY A 56 -11.88 7.98 -18.98
N SER A 57 -12.49 7.16 -19.86
CA SER A 57 -12.14 5.75 -20.01
C SER A 57 -10.72 5.56 -20.54
N VAL A 58 -10.33 6.36 -21.53
CA VAL A 58 -8.95 6.38 -22.07
C VAL A 58 -7.96 6.82 -20.99
N MET A 59 -8.31 7.85 -20.21
CA MET A 59 -7.48 8.31 -19.09
C MET A 59 -7.32 7.24 -18.00
N LEU A 60 -8.37 6.48 -17.70
CA LEU A 60 -8.29 5.36 -16.76
C LEU A 60 -7.39 4.24 -17.27
N ILE A 61 -7.53 3.87 -18.54
CA ILE A 61 -6.67 2.86 -19.17
C ILE A 61 -5.20 3.31 -19.12
N LEU A 62 -4.93 4.59 -19.42
CA LEU A 62 -3.59 5.17 -19.31
C LEU A 62 -3.09 5.17 -17.86
N ALA A 63 -3.91 5.59 -16.90
CA ALA A 63 -3.56 5.60 -15.48
C ALA A 63 -3.20 4.21 -14.95
N ILE A 64 -3.94 3.17 -15.36
CA ILE A 64 -3.68 1.77 -15.00
C ILE A 64 -2.44 1.22 -15.74
N SER A 65 -2.16 1.72 -16.95
CA SER A 65 -1.00 1.26 -17.73
C SER A 65 0.34 1.62 -17.08
N PHE A 66 0.42 2.70 -16.30
CA PHE A 66 1.63 3.07 -15.56
C PHE A 66 2.05 2.01 -14.52
N PRO A 67 1.22 1.64 -13.52
CA PRO A 67 1.58 0.62 -12.54
C PRO A 67 1.72 -0.77 -13.16
N ILE A 68 0.90 -1.11 -14.17
CA ILE A 68 1.02 -2.40 -14.87
C ILE A 68 2.33 -2.46 -15.66
N GLY A 69 2.65 -1.43 -16.45
CA GLY A 69 3.86 -1.37 -17.27
C GLY A 69 5.12 -1.42 -16.41
N TYR A 70 5.15 -0.66 -15.31
CA TYR A 70 6.24 -0.75 -14.33
C TYR A 70 6.31 -2.14 -13.68
N GLY A 71 5.17 -2.71 -13.28
CA GLY A 71 5.09 -4.03 -12.68
C GLY A 71 5.61 -5.15 -13.60
N ILE A 72 5.28 -5.10 -14.90
CA ILE A 72 5.77 -6.05 -15.92
C ILE A 72 7.27 -5.90 -16.14
N TRP A 73 7.74 -4.67 -16.33
CA TRP A 73 9.17 -4.39 -16.49
C TRP A 73 9.97 -4.87 -15.28
N ASP A 74 9.42 -4.64 -14.09
CA ASP A 74 10.07 -5.03 -12.86
C ASP A 74 10.06 -6.54 -12.63
N PHE A 75 8.94 -7.20 -12.94
CA PHE A 75 8.83 -8.64 -12.90
C PHE A 75 9.84 -9.30 -13.85
N TYR A 76 10.02 -8.76 -15.06
CA TYR A 76 11.02 -9.29 -16.00
C TYR A 76 12.46 -9.13 -15.47
N ARG A 77 12.74 -8.02 -14.78
CA ARG A 77 14.08 -7.72 -14.24
C ARG A 77 14.42 -8.49 -12.96
N ARG A 78 13.44 -8.74 -12.09
CA ARG A 78 13.66 -9.32 -10.74
C ARG A 78 13.02 -10.69 -10.52
N ARG A 79 12.15 -11.15 -11.42
CA ARG A 79 11.33 -12.37 -11.28
C ARG A 79 10.56 -12.45 -9.95
N LYS A 80 10.24 -11.29 -9.38
CA LYS A 80 9.44 -11.14 -8.15
C LYS A 80 8.28 -10.20 -8.45
N TRP A 81 7.14 -10.49 -7.86
CA TRP A 81 5.95 -9.65 -7.99
C TRP A 81 6.13 -8.35 -7.21
N ASN A 82 5.84 -7.21 -7.85
CA ASN A 82 5.92 -5.91 -7.23
C ASN A 82 4.59 -5.56 -6.54
N PHE A 83 4.56 -5.71 -5.22
CA PHE A 83 3.34 -5.45 -4.43
C PHE A 83 2.84 -4.01 -4.59
N LEU A 84 3.75 -3.05 -4.72
CA LEU A 84 3.39 -1.63 -4.90
C LEU A 84 2.75 -1.38 -6.27
N SER A 85 3.19 -2.07 -7.33
CA SER A 85 2.52 -2.01 -8.64
C SER A 85 1.12 -2.61 -8.62
N ILE A 86 0.93 -3.74 -7.91
CA ILE A 86 -0.40 -4.34 -7.76
C ILE A 86 -1.34 -3.39 -7.01
N LEU A 87 -0.85 -2.82 -5.91
CA LEU A 87 -1.63 -1.88 -5.10
C LEU A 87 -1.94 -0.59 -5.87
N GLY A 88 -0.97 -0.09 -6.64
CA GLY A 88 -1.10 1.06 -7.52
C GLY A 88 -2.14 0.86 -8.63
N ALA A 89 -2.09 -0.28 -9.31
CA ALA A 89 -3.06 -0.65 -10.34
C ALA A 89 -4.47 -0.79 -9.74
N LEU A 90 -4.59 -1.46 -8.59
CA LEU A 90 -5.86 -1.60 -7.88
C LEU A 90 -6.41 -0.24 -7.43
N SER A 91 -5.55 0.64 -6.91
CA SER A 91 -5.91 2.01 -6.52
C SER A 91 -6.40 2.83 -7.71
N ALA A 92 -5.67 2.79 -8.84
CA ALA A 92 -6.05 3.50 -10.06
C ALA A 92 -7.39 2.99 -10.61
N LEU A 93 -7.60 1.67 -10.61
CA LEU A 93 -8.85 1.03 -11.03
C LEU A 93 -10.02 1.42 -10.14
N LEU A 94 -9.85 1.40 -8.81
CA LEU A 94 -10.91 1.83 -7.87
C LEU A 94 -11.21 3.33 -8.01
N THR A 95 -10.17 4.16 -8.17
CA THR A 95 -10.30 5.61 -8.26
C THR A 95 -10.97 6.04 -9.56
N GLY A 96 -10.44 5.61 -10.70
CA GLY A 96 -11.01 5.98 -11.99
C GLY A 96 -12.24 5.17 -12.35
N GLY A 97 -12.35 3.90 -11.95
CA GLY A 97 -13.54 3.08 -12.21
C GLY A 97 -14.80 3.68 -11.60
N ILE A 98 -14.73 4.22 -10.38
CA ILE A 98 -15.87 4.91 -9.74
C ILE A 98 -16.08 6.31 -10.32
N GLY A 99 -15.03 6.99 -10.76
CA GLY A 99 -15.13 8.29 -11.44
C GLY A 99 -15.81 8.23 -12.81
N LEU A 100 -15.83 7.07 -13.47
CA LEU A 100 -16.46 6.87 -14.78
C LEU A 100 -17.92 6.44 -14.71
N LEU A 101 -18.43 6.08 -13.53
CA LEU A 101 -19.83 5.68 -13.38
C LEU A 101 -20.73 6.93 -13.49
N PRO A 102 -21.64 7.00 -14.49
CA PRO A 102 -22.62 8.08 -14.55
C PRO A 102 -23.54 7.95 -13.33
N GLY A 103 -23.53 8.98 -12.48
CA GLY A 103 -24.25 8.95 -11.19
C GLY A 103 -23.41 8.46 -10.01
N ALA A 104 -22.08 8.60 -10.06
CA ALA A 104 -21.23 8.42 -8.89
C ALA A 104 -21.82 9.17 -7.68
N THR A 105 -21.95 8.46 -6.55
CA THR A 105 -22.52 9.02 -5.32
C THR A 105 -21.46 9.22 -4.25
N VAL A 106 -21.77 10.05 -3.26
CA VAL A 106 -21.00 10.17 -2.01
C VAL A 106 -20.77 8.79 -1.37
N LEU A 107 -21.74 7.87 -1.45
CA LEU A 107 -21.59 6.52 -0.92
C LEU A 107 -20.51 5.72 -1.68
N MET A 108 -20.52 5.76 -3.01
CA MET A 108 -19.49 5.11 -3.82
C MET A 108 -18.11 5.71 -3.55
N PHE A 109 -18.03 7.03 -3.34
CA PHE A 109 -16.81 7.70 -2.93
C PHE A 109 -16.31 7.20 -1.55
N ALA A 110 -17.19 7.08 -0.56
CA ALA A 110 -16.81 6.57 0.76
C ALA A 110 -16.35 5.10 0.72
N ILE A 111 -16.99 4.28 -0.11
CA ILE A 111 -16.60 2.88 -0.31
C ILE A 111 -15.20 2.79 -0.94
N LYS A 112 -14.85 3.62 -1.94
CA LYS A 112 -13.50 3.57 -2.53
C LYS A 112 -12.39 3.93 -1.56
N GLU A 113 -12.60 4.94 -0.73
CA GLU A 113 -11.58 5.39 0.23
C GLU A 113 -11.34 4.32 1.31
N ALA A 114 -12.39 3.58 1.68
CA ALA A 114 -12.30 2.46 2.60
C ALA A 114 -11.81 1.15 1.96
N ALA A 115 -11.91 1.00 0.64
CA ALA A 115 -11.69 -0.27 -0.06
C ALA A 115 -10.26 -0.78 0.08
N LEU A 116 -9.25 0.07 -0.18
CA LEU A 116 -7.84 -0.35 -0.07
C LEU A 116 -7.47 -0.79 1.36
N PRO A 117 -7.74 0.01 2.42
CA PRO A 117 -7.50 -0.44 3.78
C PRO A 117 -8.28 -1.70 4.15
N ALA A 118 -9.55 -1.83 3.71
CA ALA A 118 -10.35 -3.02 3.98
C ALA A 118 -9.75 -4.28 3.35
N ILE A 119 -9.35 -4.20 2.08
CA ILE A 119 -8.69 -5.31 1.36
C ILE A 119 -7.39 -5.69 2.07
N LEU A 120 -6.56 -4.72 2.45
CA LEU A 120 -5.31 -4.97 3.19
C LEU A 120 -5.57 -5.60 4.56
N GLY A 121 -6.59 -5.14 5.30
CA GLY A 121 -6.99 -5.69 6.59
C GLY A 121 -7.44 -7.14 6.46
N VAL A 122 -8.35 -7.43 5.52
CA VAL A 122 -8.85 -8.79 5.24
C VAL A 122 -7.72 -9.71 4.80
N MET A 123 -6.86 -9.29 3.85
CA MET A 123 -5.70 -10.08 3.44
C MET A 123 -4.78 -10.38 4.62
N THR A 124 -4.53 -9.40 5.49
CA THR A 124 -3.71 -9.59 6.70
C THR A 124 -4.33 -10.64 7.63
N ILE A 125 -5.64 -10.61 7.86
CA ILE A 125 -6.35 -11.64 8.64
C ILE A 125 -6.24 -13.01 7.99
N ILE A 126 -6.42 -13.11 6.68
CA ILE A 126 -6.29 -14.38 5.95
C ILE A 126 -4.88 -14.97 6.14
N THR A 127 -3.84 -14.13 6.12
CA THR A 127 -2.46 -14.62 6.34
C THR A 127 -2.19 -15.16 7.74
N LEU A 128 -3.01 -14.84 8.75
CA LEU A 128 -2.91 -15.45 10.09
C LEU A 128 -3.11 -16.97 10.04
N LYS A 129 -3.90 -17.47 9.08
CA LYS A 129 -4.12 -18.90 8.85
C LYS A 129 -2.98 -19.53 8.03
N THR A 130 -2.10 -18.74 7.42
CA THR A 130 -0.99 -19.21 6.60
C THR A 130 0.28 -19.39 7.43
N ARG A 131 1.26 -20.16 6.92
CA ARG A 131 2.56 -20.39 7.59
C ARG A 131 3.45 -19.13 7.70
N LYS A 132 3.08 -18.04 7.02
CA LYS A 132 3.83 -16.78 6.98
C LYS A 132 2.86 -15.60 7.14
N PRO A 133 2.53 -15.19 8.37
CA PRO A 133 1.66 -14.04 8.59
C PRO A 133 2.29 -12.77 8.02
N LEU A 134 1.47 -11.80 7.60
CA LEU A 134 1.91 -10.61 6.86
C LEU A 134 3.02 -9.82 7.57
N VAL A 135 3.01 -9.76 8.90
CA VAL A 135 4.09 -9.12 9.68
C VAL A 135 5.43 -9.83 9.52
N LYS A 136 5.43 -11.17 9.38
CA LYS A 136 6.64 -11.92 9.06
C LYS A 136 7.17 -11.55 7.68
N LEU A 137 6.32 -11.12 6.74
CA LEU A 137 6.72 -10.70 5.40
C LEU A 137 7.23 -9.25 5.34
N PHE A 138 6.70 -8.34 6.15
CA PHE A 138 7.10 -6.93 6.12
C PHE A 138 8.19 -6.57 7.12
N LEU A 139 8.06 -7.01 8.37
CA LEU A 139 9.00 -6.66 9.45
C LEU A 139 10.09 -7.71 9.59
N TYR A 140 9.77 -8.99 9.41
CA TYR A 140 10.73 -10.10 9.48
C TYR A 140 11.20 -10.54 8.08
N ASN A 141 11.47 -9.56 7.23
CA ASN A 141 12.05 -9.78 5.90
C ASN A 141 13.58 -9.84 6.02
N PRO A 142 14.28 -10.82 5.41
CA PRO A 142 15.75 -10.82 5.29
C PRO A 142 16.36 -9.52 4.73
N ASP A 143 15.59 -8.72 4.00
CA ASP A 143 16.04 -7.40 3.52
C ASP A 143 16.20 -6.35 4.64
N VAL A 144 15.49 -6.53 5.77
CA VAL A 144 15.41 -5.56 6.89
C VAL A 144 16.04 -6.13 8.16
N ILE A 145 15.70 -7.38 8.51
CA ILE A 145 16.14 -8.08 9.70
C ILE A 145 16.95 -9.31 9.30
N ASN A 146 18.03 -9.62 10.03
CA ASN A 146 18.73 -10.89 9.88
C ASN A 146 17.89 -12.05 10.46
N VAL A 147 16.98 -12.56 9.63
CA VAL A 147 16.03 -13.62 9.97
C VAL A 147 16.73 -14.91 10.40
N GLU A 148 17.84 -15.27 9.73
CA GLU A 148 18.59 -16.50 10.05
C GLU A 148 19.20 -16.43 11.45
N LEU A 149 19.81 -15.30 11.81
CA LEU A 149 20.38 -15.07 13.14
C LEU A 149 19.31 -15.20 14.24
N VAL A 150 18.15 -14.59 14.01
CA VAL A 150 17.06 -14.61 15.00
C VAL A 150 16.43 -16.00 15.09
N ASP A 151 16.19 -16.69 13.97
CA ASP A 151 15.62 -18.04 13.96
C ASP A 151 16.57 -19.04 14.68
N GLN A 152 17.89 -18.97 14.45
CA GLN A 152 18.88 -19.80 15.15
C GLN A 152 18.89 -19.54 16.66
N ALA A 153 18.82 -18.28 17.09
CA ALA A 153 18.78 -17.94 18.51
C ALA A 153 17.48 -18.38 19.19
N LEU A 154 16.35 -18.31 18.47
CA LEU A 154 15.06 -18.81 18.97
C LEU A 154 15.06 -20.33 19.11
N GLU A 155 15.69 -21.06 18.18
CA GLU A 155 15.86 -22.52 18.27
C GLU A 155 16.77 -22.92 19.42
N ALA A 156 17.94 -22.26 19.55
CA ALA A 156 18.89 -22.51 20.65
C ALA A 156 18.27 -22.27 22.03
N LYS A 157 17.33 -21.31 22.14
CA LYS A 157 16.62 -20.99 23.38
C LYS A 157 15.28 -21.73 23.54
N GLY A 158 14.84 -22.50 22.56
CA GLY A 158 13.56 -23.22 22.59
C GLY A 158 12.31 -22.32 22.57
N THR A 159 12.44 -21.03 22.23
CA THR A 159 11.36 -20.01 22.33
C THR A 159 10.56 -19.81 21.03
N VAL A 160 10.80 -20.64 20.01
CA VAL A 160 10.17 -20.57 18.68
C VAL A 160 8.64 -20.52 18.75
N LYS A 161 8.01 -21.32 19.62
CA LYS A 161 6.53 -21.35 19.77
C LYS A 161 5.99 -20.02 20.30
N GLU A 162 6.64 -19.46 21.33
CA GLU A 162 6.25 -18.17 21.92
C GLU A 162 6.42 -17.03 20.92
N PHE A 163 7.52 -17.05 20.15
CA PHE A 163 7.76 -16.05 19.11
C PHE A 163 6.72 -16.12 17.99
N ASN A 164 6.31 -17.32 17.56
CA ASN A 164 5.24 -17.47 16.58
C ASN A 164 3.88 -16.96 17.11
N GLN A 165 3.59 -17.15 18.40
CA GLN A 165 2.38 -16.57 19.02
C GLN A 165 2.44 -15.04 19.07
N LEU A 166 3.61 -14.48 19.39
CA LEU A 166 3.85 -13.04 19.36
C LEU A 166 3.63 -12.48 17.94
N LEU A 167 4.20 -13.10 16.91
CA LEU A 167 4.01 -12.71 15.51
C LEU A 167 2.53 -12.71 15.10
N ARG A 168 1.76 -13.71 15.54
CA ARG A 168 0.31 -13.75 15.30
C ARG A 168 -0.41 -12.58 15.97
N LYS A 169 -0.08 -12.26 17.23
CA LYS A 169 -0.66 -11.10 17.94
C LYS A 169 -0.33 -9.79 17.23
N CYS A 170 0.93 -9.58 16.84
CA CYS A 170 1.33 -8.37 16.11
C CYS A 170 0.61 -8.28 14.75
N THR A 171 0.47 -9.40 14.04
CA THR A 171 -0.25 -9.44 12.75
C THR A 171 -1.73 -9.10 12.92
N LEU A 172 -2.36 -9.55 14.01
CA LEU A 172 -3.73 -9.17 14.33
C LEU A 172 -3.85 -7.67 14.61
N PHE A 173 -2.92 -7.06 15.36
CA PHE A 173 -2.94 -5.61 15.57
C PHE A 173 -2.79 -4.82 14.26
N ILE A 174 -1.93 -5.25 13.34
CA ILE A 174 -1.79 -4.63 12.02
C ILE A 174 -3.05 -4.82 11.18
N ALA A 175 -3.68 -6.01 11.21
CA ALA A 175 -4.97 -6.20 10.55
C ALA A 175 -6.04 -5.26 11.10
N LEU A 176 -6.11 -5.12 12.43
CA LEU A 176 -7.04 -4.23 13.09
C LEU A 176 -6.75 -2.76 12.77
N SER A 177 -5.49 -2.35 12.60
CA SER A 177 -5.18 -0.97 12.20
C SER A 177 -5.65 -0.67 10.77
N PHE A 178 -5.57 -1.62 9.85
CA PHE A 178 -6.13 -1.49 8.50
C PHE A 178 -7.66 -1.46 8.49
N LEU A 179 -8.31 -2.32 9.28
CA LEU A 179 -9.77 -2.30 9.41
C LEU A 179 -10.26 -1.01 10.06
N LEU A 180 -9.59 -0.54 11.11
CA LEU A 180 -9.83 0.76 11.73
C LEU A 180 -9.69 1.89 10.69
N SER A 181 -8.62 1.85 9.87
CA SER A 181 -8.42 2.79 8.78
C SER A 181 -9.58 2.77 7.78
N ALA A 182 -10.06 1.58 7.37
CA ALA A 182 -11.19 1.46 6.46
C ALA A 182 -12.46 2.07 7.05
N THR A 183 -12.75 1.75 8.31
CA THR A 183 -13.92 2.27 9.04
C THR A 183 -13.87 3.79 9.16
N LEU A 184 -12.73 4.34 9.58
CA LEU A 184 -12.56 5.79 9.73
C LEU A 184 -12.63 6.50 8.36
N ASN A 185 -12.03 5.94 7.31
CA ASN A 185 -12.15 6.48 5.95
C ASN A 185 -13.61 6.55 5.50
N TYR A 186 -14.37 5.47 5.70
CA TYR A 186 -15.78 5.43 5.31
C TYR A 186 -16.60 6.51 6.03
N PHE A 187 -16.48 6.59 7.36
CA PHE A 187 -17.23 7.55 8.16
C PHE A 187 -16.79 9.00 7.91
N LEU A 188 -15.49 9.25 7.79
CA LEU A 188 -14.97 10.58 7.52
C LEU A 188 -15.40 11.08 6.14
N SER A 189 -15.34 10.22 5.12
CA SER A 189 -15.84 10.51 3.77
C SER A 189 -17.31 10.89 3.81
N ARG A 190 -18.14 10.10 4.50
CA ARG A 190 -19.58 10.32 4.68
C ARG A 190 -19.93 11.57 5.48
N ALA A 191 -19.04 12.03 6.36
CA ALA A 191 -19.28 13.17 7.23
C ALA A 191 -18.87 14.50 6.60
N ILE A 192 -17.77 14.52 5.84
CA ILE A 192 -17.24 15.74 5.22
C ILE A 192 -17.74 15.93 3.79
N VAL A 193 -17.85 14.84 3.01
CA VAL A 193 -18.32 14.89 1.63
C VAL A 193 -19.82 14.66 1.64
N VAL A 194 -20.58 15.72 1.38
CA VAL A 194 -22.05 15.74 1.42
C VAL A 194 -22.64 16.10 0.06
N THR A 195 -21.89 16.84 -0.75
CA THR A 195 -22.32 17.25 -2.07
C THR A 195 -22.16 16.08 -3.03
N GLU A 196 -23.23 15.76 -3.75
CA GLU A 196 -23.15 14.75 -4.79
C GLU A 196 -22.41 15.32 -6.02
N PRO A 197 -21.46 14.58 -6.63
CA PRO A 197 -20.61 15.10 -7.70
C PRO A 197 -21.38 15.48 -8.97
N TYR A 198 -22.56 14.88 -9.20
CA TYR A 198 -23.44 15.24 -10.31
C TYR A 198 -24.24 16.54 -10.08
N LYS A 199 -24.33 17.03 -8.83
CA LYS A 199 -25.01 18.31 -8.50
C LYS A 199 -24.05 19.48 -8.63
N ASP A 200 -22.89 19.37 -8.01
CA ASP A 200 -21.83 20.40 -8.07
C ASP A 200 -20.45 19.75 -7.90
N LYS A 201 -19.73 19.65 -9.03
CA LYS A 201 -18.40 19.05 -9.09
C LYS A 201 -17.36 19.90 -8.34
N LEU A 202 -17.51 21.23 -8.30
CA LEU A 202 -16.56 22.12 -7.62
C LEU A 202 -16.70 22.01 -6.11
N ALA A 203 -17.92 22.07 -5.60
CA ALA A 203 -18.19 21.89 -4.17
C ALA A 203 -17.75 20.50 -3.69
N PHE A 204 -18.08 19.44 -4.44
CA PHE A 204 -17.60 18.08 -4.15
C PHE A 204 -16.06 18.01 -4.07
N ASN A 205 -15.34 18.58 -5.04
CA ASN A 205 -13.88 18.57 -5.04
C ASN A 205 -13.28 19.31 -3.84
N ASN A 206 -13.90 20.41 -3.40
CA ASN A 206 -13.47 21.17 -2.22
C ASN A 206 -13.69 20.38 -0.92
N GLU A 207 -14.84 19.71 -0.78
CA GLU A 207 -15.13 18.83 0.35
C GLU A 207 -14.16 17.64 0.40
N VAL A 208 -13.87 17.02 -0.75
CA VAL A 208 -12.86 15.96 -0.87
C VAL A 208 -11.48 16.46 -0.45
N GLY A 209 -11.08 17.68 -0.86
CA GLY A 209 -9.83 18.29 -0.44
C GLY A 209 -9.77 18.51 1.08
N THR A 210 -10.87 18.97 1.67
CA THR A 210 -11.00 19.16 3.12
C THR A 210 -10.91 17.82 3.85
N MET A 211 -11.59 16.79 3.34
CA MET A 211 -11.54 15.44 3.88
C MET A 211 -10.12 14.89 3.88
N MET A 212 -9.39 15.01 2.77
CA MET A 212 -7.99 14.57 2.68
C MET A 212 -7.08 15.26 3.72
N GLY A 213 -7.33 16.54 4.03
CA GLY A 213 -6.62 17.25 5.08
C GLY A 213 -6.89 16.66 6.48
N TRP A 214 -8.15 16.32 6.77
CA TRP A 214 -8.56 15.70 8.03
C TRP A 214 -8.22 14.21 8.13
N SER A 215 -8.00 13.53 7.01
CA SER A 215 -7.60 12.12 6.99
C SER A 215 -6.30 11.86 7.74
N PHE A 216 -5.34 12.79 7.69
CA PHE A 216 -4.09 12.61 8.43
C PHE A 216 -4.31 12.52 9.96
N PRO A 217 -4.89 13.53 10.64
CA PRO A 217 -5.09 13.47 12.09
C PRO A 217 -6.11 12.41 12.51
N ILE A 218 -7.19 12.22 11.75
CA ILE A 218 -8.29 11.34 12.17
C ILE A 218 -8.00 9.88 11.86
N ILE A 219 -7.29 9.59 10.76
CA ILE A 219 -7.07 8.22 10.28
C ILE A 219 -5.62 7.80 10.49
N SER A 220 -4.67 8.57 9.95
CA SER A 220 -3.27 8.15 9.97
C SER A 220 -2.71 8.08 11.38
N ILE A 221 -3.00 9.06 12.25
CA ILE A 221 -2.49 9.07 13.63
C ILE A 221 -2.95 7.84 14.43
N PRO A 222 -4.27 7.54 14.55
CA PRO A 222 -4.69 6.33 15.29
C PRO A 222 -4.11 5.04 14.73
N CYS A 223 -4.06 4.90 13.40
CA CYS A 223 -3.47 3.73 12.75
C CYS A 223 -1.96 3.61 13.00
N MET A 224 -1.23 4.74 13.01
CA MET A 224 0.18 4.79 13.37
C MET A 224 0.42 4.39 14.83
N VAL A 225 -0.46 4.80 15.75
CA VAL A 225 -0.36 4.41 17.17
C VAL A 225 -0.51 2.89 17.32
N VAL A 226 -1.55 2.30 16.72
CA VAL A 226 -1.78 0.84 16.78
C VAL A 226 -0.62 0.07 16.14
N SER A 227 -0.16 0.52 14.98
CA SER A 227 0.93 -0.14 14.25
C SER A 227 2.27 0.01 14.96
N GLY A 228 2.54 1.20 15.53
CA GLY A 228 3.71 1.48 16.35
C GLY A 228 3.73 0.65 17.62
N TYR A 229 2.57 0.45 18.27
CA TYR A 229 2.43 -0.44 19.42
C TYR A 229 2.73 -1.90 19.05
N ALA A 230 2.19 -2.39 17.92
CA ALA A 230 2.49 -3.73 17.42
C ALA A 230 3.98 -3.94 17.13
N PHE A 231 4.63 -2.92 16.54
CA PHE A 231 6.06 -2.93 16.28
C PHE A 231 6.87 -2.93 17.58
N TRP A 232 6.50 -2.09 18.55
CA TRP A 232 7.16 -2.02 19.85
C TRP A 232 7.10 -3.35 20.62
N ILE A 233 5.93 -4.00 20.64
CA ILE A 233 5.77 -5.34 21.22
C ILE A 233 6.66 -6.36 20.51
N LEU A 234 6.75 -6.29 19.17
CA LEU A 234 7.58 -7.21 18.40
C LEU A 234 9.07 -7.08 18.80
N ILE A 235 9.59 -5.85 18.85
CA ILE A 235 10.98 -5.57 19.24
C ILE A 235 11.26 -6.08 20.66
N LYS A 236 10.37 -5.74 21.60
CA LYS A 236 10.49 -6.17 22.99
C LYS A 236 10.49 -7.70 23.08
N GLY A 237 9.67 -8.37 22.27
CA GLY A 237 9.62 -9.82 22.20
C GLY A 237 10.85 -10.45 21.55
N ILE A 238 11.43 -9.86 20.49
CA ILE A 238 12.70 -10.33 19.91
C ILE A 238 13.81 -10.23 20.97
N LYS A 239 13.91 -9.10 21.68
CA LYS A 239 14.88 -8.93 22.76
C LYS A 239 14.70 -9.94 23.89
N LYS A 240 13.46 -10.21 24.29
CA LYS A 240 13.15 -11.17 25.36
C LYS A 240 13.41 -12.63 24.94
N LEU A 241 13.01 -13.02 23.73
CA LEU A 241 12.95 -14.41 23.30
C LEU A 241 14.21 -14.86 22.56
N ALA A 242 14.78 -14.00 21.70
CA ALA A 242 16.00 -14.26 20.96
C ALA A 242 17.24 -13.65 21.63
N GLY A 243 17.07 -12.61 22.45
CA GLY A 243 18.16 -11.95 23.18
C GLY A 243 18.83 -10.79 22.43
N PHE A 244 18.37 -10.48 21.22
CA PHE A 244 18.95 -9.42 20.41
C PHE A 244 18.20 -8.10 20.56
N SER A 245 18.94 -7.01 20.62
CA SER A 245 18.43 -5.65 20.45
C SER A 245 18.06 -5.37 18.99
N LEU A 246 17.29 -4.31 18.75
CA LEU A 246 16.93 -3.88 17.40
C LEU A 246 18.16 -3.60 16.52
N GLU A 247 19.19 -3.00 17.09
CA GLU A 247 20.41 -2.60 16.37
C GLU A 247 21.21 -3.81 15.87
N GLU A 248 21.22 -4.90 16.64
CA GLU A 248 21.94 -6.14 16.30
C GLU A 248 21.23 -6.96 15.21
N ILE A 249 19.89 -6.86 15.14
CA ILE A 249 19.09 -7.60 14.16
C ILE A 249 18.86 -6.83 12.86
N LEU A 250 18.92 -5.49 12.91
CA LEU A 250 18.85 -4.67 11.71
C LEU A 250 20.12 -4.90 10.89
N ASN A 251 19.94 -5.24 9.61
CA ASN A 251 21.03 -5.60 8.73
C ASN A 251 22.17 -4.55 8.77
N GLN A 252 23.35 -4.96 9.25
CA GLN A 252 24.64 -4.23 9.19
C GLN A 252 25.12 -3.92 7.75
N GLN A 253 24.29 -4.15 6.72
CA GLN A 253 24.57 -3.77 5.34
C GLN A 253 24.30 -2.29 5.01
N ALA A 254 23.76 -1.50 5.95
CA ALA A 254 23.65 -0.05 5.77
C ALA A 254 24.97 0.71 6.00
N SER A 255 26.03 0.01 6.43
CA SER A 255 27.33 0.59 6.74
C SER A 255 28.48 -0.28 6.18
N ARG A 256 28.51 -0.48 4.86
CA ARG A 256 29.72 -0.77 4.06
C ARG A 256 29.54 -0.32 2.62
#